data_AF-A0A355BIR2-F1
#
_entry.id   AF-A0A355BIR2-F1
#
_cell.length_a   1.000
_cell.length_b   1.000
_cell.length_c   1.000
_cell.angle_alpha   90.00
_cell.angle_beta   90.00
_cell.angle_gamma   90.00
#
_symmetry.space_group_name_H-M   'P 1'
#
loop_
_entity.id
_entity.type
_entity.pdbx_description
1 polymer ?
#
loop_
_entity_poly.entity_id
_entity_poly.type
_entity_poly.pdbx_seq_one_letter_code
_entity_poly.pdbx_strand_id
1 'polypeptide(L)' 'MRKRAQRRMPIIEALQEYQRQHTLSFHVPGHKHGIGLPSLVKVWGKTVFEHDLTIMPDLDSIYKPHGII' A
#
# COMPACT_ATOMS: atom_id res chain seq x y z
N MET A 1 -2.34 -33.50 9.48
CA MET A 1 -3.25 -32.35 9.24
C MET A 1 -3.04 -31.84 7.82
N ARG A 2 -4.10 -31.66 7.02
CA ARG A 2 -3.99 -31.16 5.64
C ARG A 2 -3.89 -29.63 5.66
N LYS A 3 -2.73 -29.08 5.27
CA LYS A 3 -2.51 -27.62 5.18
C LYS A 3 -3.50 -27.05 4.15
N ARG A 4 -4.35 -26.10 4.55
CA ARG A 4 -5.21 -25.39 3.59
C ARG A 4 -4.31 -24.57 2.65
N ALA A 5 -4.62 -24.58 1.35
CA ALA A 5 -3.89 -23.77 0.38
C ALA A 5 -4.31 -22.30 0.55
N GLN A 6 -3.38 -21.43 0.92
CA GLN A 6 -3.59 -19.97 0.89
C GLN A 6 -3.59 -19.51 -0.57
N ARG A 7 -4.72 -18.98 -1.04
CA ARG A 7 -4.91 -18.57 -2.45
C ARG A 7 -5.08 -17.07 -2.65
N ARG A 8 -5.19 -16.31 -1.55
CA ARG A 8 -5.45 -14.87 -1.57
C ARG A 8 -4.51 -14.13 -0.63
N MET A 9 -4.31 -12.85 -0.89
CA MET A 9 -3.55 -11.97 0.00
C MET A 9 -4.30 -10.63 0.11
N PRO A 10 -5.40 -10.55 0.88
CA PRO A 10 -6.31 -9.40 0.83
C PRO A 10 -5.65 -8.03 1.01
N ILE A 11 -4.67 -7.93 1.92
CA ILE A 11 -3.91 -6.69 2.15
C ILE A 11 -3.09 -6.32 0.92
N ILE A 12 -2.37 -7.29 0.33
CA ILE A 12 -1.57 -7.05 -0.87
C ILE A 12 -2.46 -6.75 -2.08
N GLU A 13 -3.56 -7.48 -2.23
CA GLU A 13 -4.56 -7.25 -3.29
C GLU A 13 -5.12 -5.82 -3.23
N ALA A 14 -5.39 -5.30 -2.03
CA ALA A 14 -5.88 -3.94 -1.82
C ALA A 14 -4.80 -2.88 -2.11
N LEU A 15 -3.55 -3.09 -1.70
CA LEU A 15 -2.44 -2.20 -2.04
C LEU A 15 -2.22 -2.12 -3.56
N GLN A 16 -2.29 -3.26 -4.24
CA GLN A 16 -2.19 -3.33 -5.70
C GLN A 16 -3.38 -2.63 -6.39
N GLU A 17 -4.59 -2.75 -5.83
CA GLU A 17 -5.75 -2.03 -6.35
C GLU A 17 -5.60 -0.53 -6.18
N TYR A 18 -5.21 -0.06 -4.99
CA TYR A 18 -4.95 1.36 -4.76
C TYR A 18 -3.86 1.90 -5.71
N GLN A 19 -2.78 1.14 -5.92
CA GLN A 19 -1.73 1.51 -6.88
C GLN A 19 -2.28 1.69 -8.30
N ARG A 20 -3.19 0.81 -8.75
CA ARG A 20 -3.83 0.88 -10.08
C ARG A 20 -4.73 2.09 -10.27
N GLN A 21 -5.25 2.67 -9.18
CA GLN A 21 -6.09 3.87 -9.25
C GLN A 21 -5.29 5.15 -9.59
N HIS A 22 -3.95 5.09 -9.57
CA HIS A 22 -3.08 6.23 -9.88
C HIS A 22 -3.42 7.50 -9.09
N THR A 23 -3.82 7.33 -7.83
CA THR A 23 -4.22 8.42 -6.93
C THR A 23 -3.13 9.48 -6.80
N LEU A 24 -3.50 10.75 -6.99
CA LEU A 24 -2.61 11.88 -6.73
C LEU A 24 -2.49 12.12 -5.22
N SER A 25 -1.27 11.99 -4.70
CA SER A 25 -1.03 12.11 -3.25
C SER A 25 -0.87 13.56 -2.81
N PHE A 26 -1.92 14.12 -2.19
CA PHE A 26 -1.83 15.37 -1.43
C PHE A 26 -1.68 15.12 0.08
N HIS A 27 -2.08 13.94 0.55
CA HIS A 27 -1.96 13.52 1.95
C HIS A 27 -0.55 13.02 2.31
N VAL A 28 -0.28 12.75 3.59
CA VAL A 28 0.93 12.00 3.98
C VAL A 28 0.88 10.57 3.42
N PRO A 29 2.04 9.88 3.26
CA PRO A 29 3.41 10.31 3.52
C PRO A 29 3.96 11.41 2.58
N GLY A 30 4.94 12.18 3.06
CA GLY A 30 5.50 13.33 2.33
C GLY A 30 6.33 13.00 1.08
N HIS A 31 6.78 11.75 0.90
CA HIS A 31 7.54 11.33 -0.28
C HIS A 31 6.68 11.14 -1.53
N LYS A 32 5.34 11.19 -1.41
CA LYS A 32 4.38 11.18 -2.53
C LYS A 32 4.64 10.06 -3.53
N HIS A 33 4.52 8.82 -3.08
CA HIS A 33 4.81 7.63 -3.90
C HIS A 33 6.26 7.57 -4.44
N GLY A 34 7.19 8.24 -3.76
CA GLY A 34 8.62 8.20 -4.05
C GLY A 34 9.14 9.41 -4.83
N ILE A 35 8.27 10.30 -5.29
CA ILE A 35 8.64 11.55 -6.00
C ILE A 35 9.59 12.41 -5.15
N GLY A 36 9.35 12.49 -3.84
CA GLY A 36 10.18 13.28 -2.92
C GLY A 36 11.51 12.64 -2.54
N LEU A 37 11.78 11.39 -2.94
CA LEU A 37 12.96 10.61 -2.52
C LEU A 37 13.61 9.83 -3.69
N PRO A 38 14.01 10.49 -4.78
CA PRO A 38 14.50 9.81 -5.99
C PRO A 38 15.75 8.94 -5.75
N SER A 39 16.63 9.34 -4.82
CA SER A 39 17.80 8.55 -4.44
C SER A 39 17.43 7.21 -3.81
N LEU A 40 16.43 7.20 -2.91
CA LEU A 40 15.98 5.98 -2.25
C LEU A 40 15.14 5.10 -3.18
N VAL A 41 14.34 5.70 -4.06
CA VAL A 41 13.64 4.98 -5.14
C VAL A 41 14.63 4.19 -6.00
N LYS A 42 15.81 4.75 -6.30
CA LYS A 42 16.86 4.06 -7.05
C LYS A 42 17.41 2.83 -6.31
N VAL A 43 17.47 2.86 -4.98
CA VAL A 43 18.01 1.73 -4.18
C VAL A 43 16.95 0.65 -3.94
N TRP A 44 15.72 1.04 -3.59
CA TRP A 44 14.69 0.10 -3.11
C TRP A 44 13.59 -0.22 -4.12
N GLY A 45 13.55 0.52 -5.23
CA GLY A 45 12.51 0.41 -6.23
C GLY A 45 11.25 1.22 -5.89
N LYS A 46 10.55 1.66 -6.93
CA LYS A 46 9.39 2.55 -6.82
C LYS A 46 8.21 1.92 -6.07
N THR A 47 7.97 0.62 -6.29
CA THR A 47 6.80 -0.09 -5.74
C THR A 47 6.74 -0.09 -4.22
N VAL A 48 7.89 -0.07 -3.53
CA VAL A 48 7.93 0.04 -2.07
C VAL A 48 7.27 1.35 -1.62
N PHE A 49 7.58 2.46 -2.27
CA PHE A 49 7.02 3.78 -1.95
C PHE A 49 5.58 3.96 -2.45
N GLU A 50 5.16 3.24 -3.49
CA GLU A 50 3.76 3.22 -3.94
C GLU A 50 2.85 2.47 -2.96
N HIS A 51 3.39 1.51 -2.21
CA HIS A 51 2.67 0.77 -1.17
C HIS A 51 2.88 1.33 0.25
N ASP A 52 3.82 2.27 0.43
CA ASP A 52 3.97 3.02 1.69
C ASP A 52 2.86 4.06 1.81
N LEU A 53 1.74 3.59 2.35
CA LEU A 53 0.50 4.33 2.49
C LEU A 53 0.12 4.37 3.97
N THR A 54 -0.56 5.44 4.33
CA THR A 54 -1.15 5.57 5.67
C THR A 54 -2.59 5.04 5.66
N ILE A 55 -3.36 5.37 6.70
CA ILE A 55 -4.79 5.13 6.75
C ILE A 55 -5.44 5.95 5.63
N MET A 56 -6.05 5.27 4.67
CA MET A 56 -6.80 5.88 3.59
C MET A 56 -8.27 5.46 3.72
N PRO A 57 -9.24 6.25 3.24
CA PRO A 57 -10.62 5.77 3.17
C PRO A 57 -10.76 4.43 2.43
N ASP A 58 -9.89 4.21 1.43
CA ASP A 58 -9.83 2.99 0.62
C ASP A 58 -8.96 1.88 1.27
N LEU A 59 -8.19 2.19 2.32
CA LEU A 59 -7.26 1.30 3.01
C LEU A 59 -7.47 1.40 4.52
N ASP A 60 -8.14 0.37 5.06
CA ASP A 60 -8.64 0.23 6.43
C ASP A 60 -7.67 0.69 7.56
N SER A 61 -8.20 0.85 8.77
CA SER A 61 -7.44 1.34 9.91
C SER A 61 -7.09 0.23 10.91
N ILE A 62 -5.80 0.11 11.24
CA ILE A 62 -5.33 -0.76 12.34
C ILE A 62 -5.92 -0.39 13.71
N TYR A 63 -6.33 0.87 13.91
CA TYR A 63 -6.85 1.34 15.20
C TYR A 63 -8.34 1.04 15.38
N LYS A 64 -9.08 0.89 14.28
CA LYS A 64 -10.51 0.59 14.27
C LYS A 64 -10.88 -0.14 12.96
N PRO A 65 -10.59 -1.45 12.89
CA PRO A 65 -10.74 -2.22 11.65
C PRO A 65 -12.20 -2.41 11.28
N HIS A 66 -12.53 -2.20 10.01
CA HIS A 66 -13.86 -2.48 9.46
C HIS A 66 -13.82 -3.20 8.09
N GLY A 67 -12.65 -3.52 7.57
CA GLY A 67 -12.43 -3.97 6.20
C GLY A 67 -11.34 -5.02 6.09
N ILE A 68 -10.23 -4.68 5.42
CA ILE A 68 -9.18 -5.63 5.04
C ILE A 68 -8.15 -5.93 6.14
N ILE A 69 -8.13 -5.13 7.21
CA ILE A 69 -7.26 -5.27 8.39
C ILE A 69 -8.11 -5.76 9.56
#